data_AF-A0A952V1W6-F1
#
_entry.id   AF-A0A952V1W6-F1
#
_cell.length_a   1.000
_cell.length_b   1.000
_cell.length_c   1.000
_cell.angle_alpha   90.00
_cell.angle_beta   90.00
_cell.angle_gamma   90.00
#
_symmetry.space_group_name_H-M   'P 1'
#
loop_
_entity.id
_entity.type
_entity.pdbx_description
1 polymer ?
#
loop_
_entity_poly.entity_id
_entity_poly.type
_entity_poly.pdbx_seq_one_letter_code
_entity_poly.pdbx_strand_id
1 'polypeptide(L)'
;MKRMLCLAALVALAGCPKKEEATKEVDAGAVVATDAAAGPADAGAAEPASTKATWSGPYTLAPGTLSIPTGNKDYAGVKQFKDDPSKHMGDGKIELTVDGEKVAGTIEGAAGPAIIEGSVVDGEIRGVVRRKDPKDDGLTGTIAAKIAGASAEGTLNLADGTTAIVREAKITLTKK
;
A
#
# COMPACT_ATOMS: atom_id res chain seq x y z
N MET A 1 46.01 19.00 -7.94
CA MET A 1 45.88 20.18 -7.06
C MET A 1 44.61 20.01 -6.24
N LYS A 2 44.79 19.69 -4.95
CA LYS A 2 43.74 19.35 -3.98
C LYS A 2 43.08 20.64 -3.46
N ARG A 3 41.75 20.74 -3.53
CA ARG A 3 41.01 21.76 -2.79
C ARG A 3 40.13 21.09 -1.76
N MET A 4 40.40 21.51 -0.54
CA MET A 4 40.10 20.91 0.74
C MET A 4 38.79 21.49 1.25
N LEU A 5 37.95 20.56 1.71
CA LEU A 5 36.70 20.73 2.44
C LEU A 5 36.98 21.41 3.80
N CYS A 6 36.12 22.35 4.22
CA CYS A 6 35.69 22.57 5.62
C CYS A 6 34.91 23.88 5.73
N LEU A 7 33.59 23.81 5.97
CA LEU A 7 32.95 24.70 6.94
C LEU A 7 31.66 24.04 7.44
N ALA A 8 31.75 23.55 8.68
CA ALA A 8 30.61 23.10 9.48
C ALA A 8 30.00 24.33 10.18
N ALA A 9 28.68 24.45 10.14
CA ALA A 9 27.94 25.37 10.99
C ALA A 9 26.87 24.58 11.75
N LEU A 10 27.15 24.35 13.04
CA LEU A 10 26.25 23.81 14.04
C LEU A 10 25.31 24.96 14.48
N VAL A 11 23.99 24.78 14.34
CA VAL A 11 23.01 25.66 14.99
C VAL A 11 22.16 24.81 15.92
N ALA A 12 22.40 25.00 17.22
CA ALA A 12 21.58 24.50 18.31
C ALA A 12 20.32 25.36 18.47
N LEU A 13 19.14 24.73 18.42
CA LEU A 13 17.89 25.36 18.84
C LEU A 13 17.42 24.71 20.13
N ALA A 14 17.42 25.55 21.16
CA ALA A 14 16.93 25.32 22.51
C ALA A 14 15.41 25.05 22.53
N GLY A 15 14.97 24.34 23.56
CA GLY A 15 13.61 23.84 23.70
C GLY A 15 12.51 24.86 24.03
N CYS A 16 11.29 24.35 24.03
CA CYS A 16 10.15 24.91 24.75
C CYS A 16 9.33 23.77 25.40
N PRO A 17 8.75 24.02 26.58
CA PRO A 17 8.35 22.99 27.52
C PRO A 17 6.99 22.36 27.25
N LYS A 18 6.87 21.14 27.78
CA LYS A 18 5.67 20.33 28.02
C LYS A 18 4.59 21.15 28.73
N LYS A 19 3.38 21.20 28.15
CA LYS A 19 2.16 21.65 28.83
C LYS A 19 1.23 20.46 29.02
N GLU A 20 0.90 20.23 30.28
CA GLU A 20 0.01 19.20 30.82
C GLU A 20 -1.24 19.94 31.31
N GLU A 21 -2.41 19.66 30.75
CA GLU A 21 -3.73 20.05 31.25
C GLU A 21 -4.64 18.83 31.04
N ALA A 22 -4.88 18.05 32.11
CA ALA A 22 -5.95 18.21 33.09
C ALA A 22 -7.27 17.57 32.62
N THR A 23 -7.47 16.36 33.14
CA THR A 23 -8.71 15.60 33.20
C THR A 23 -9.89 16.46 33.65
N LYS A 24 -11.01 16.40 32.91
CA LYS A 24 -12.34 16.74 33.44
C LYS A 24 -13.20 15.48 33.42
N GLU A 25 -13.31 14.89 34.60
CA GLU A 25 -14.44 14.09 35.03
C GLU A 25 -15.69 15.00 35.05
N VAL A 26 -16.80 14.53 34.48
CA VAL A 26 -18.13 15.05 34.80
C VAL A 26 -18.98 13.88 35.24
N ASP A 27 -19.40 14.00 36.48
CA ASP A 27 -20.25 13.12 37.26
C ASP A 27 -21.73 13.18 36.84
N ALA A 28 -22.40 12.04 37.07
CA ALA A 28 -23.81 11.74 37.25
C ALA A 28 -24.91 12.65 36.63
N GLY A 29 -25.64 12.06 35.68
CA GLY A 29 -27.04 12.41 35.38
C GLY A 29 -27.91 11.16 35.53
N ALA A 30 -28.83 11.20 36.49
CA ALA A 30 -29.63 10.07 36.96
C ALA A 30 -30.85 9.74 36.08
N VAL A 31 -31.18 8.43 36.11
CA VAL A 31 -32.49 7.75 36.02
C VAL A 31 -33.60 8.28 35.09
N VAL A 32 -33.99 7.45 34.13
CA VAL A 32 -35.41 7.15 33.88
C VAL A 32 -35.54 5.65 33.63
N ALA A 33 -36.17 4.93 34.56
CA ALA A 33 -36.67 3.60 34.34
C ALA A 33 -37.94 3.71 33.49
N THR A 34 -37.98 3.01 32.35
CA THR A 34 -39.23 2.74 31.64
C THR A 34 -39.38 1.23 31.52
N ASP A 35 -40.47 0.76 32.11
CA ASP A 35 -40.92 -0.62 32.16
C ASP A 35 -41.65 -0.99 30.85
N ALA A 36 -41.60 -2.29 30.53
CA ALA A 36 -42.42 -3.04 29.59
C ALA A 36 -42.32 -2.77 28.06
N ALA A 37 -41.76 -3.75 27.33
CA ALA A 37 -42.57 -4.64 26.48
C ALA A 37 -41.68 -5.74 25.89
N ALA A 38 -42.02 -7.01 26.15
CA ALA A 38 -41.44 -8.16 25.46
C ALA A 38 -41.87 -8.12 23.99
N GLY A 39 -40.96 -7.70 23.12
CA GLY A 39 -41.09 -7.81 21.66
C GLY A 39 -40.80 -9.23 21.19
N PRO A 40 -41.40 -9.64 20.05
CA PRO A 40 -41.35 -11.01 19.56
C PRO A 40 -39.92 -11.45 19.24
N ALA A 41 -39.66 -12.74 19.42
CA ALA A 41 -38.41 -13.40 19.06
C ALA A 41 -37.99 -13.02 17.63
N ASP A 42 -36.85 -12.33 17.53
CA ASP A 42 -36.16 -12.05 16.28
C ASP A 42 -35.79 -13.40 15.65
N ALA A 43 -36.51 -13.76 14.60
CA ALA A 43 -36.15 -14.88 13.75
C ALA A 43 -34.84 -14.48 13.06
N GLY A 44 -33.72 -14.95 13.62
CA GLY A 44 -32.37 -14.59 13.22
C GLY A 44 -32.24 -14.47 11.71
N ALA A 45 -32.06 -13.23 11.25
CA ALA A 45 -31.74 -12.95 9.87
C ALA A 45 -30.48 -13.74 9.54
N ALA A 46 -30.58 -14.63 8.54
CA ALA A 46 -29.42 -15.35 8.04
C ALA A 46 -28.35 -14.33 7.64
N GLU A 47 -27.18 -14.43 8.28
CA GLU A 47 -26.02 -13.60 7.95
C GLU A 47 -25.76 -13.76 6.44
N PRO A 48 -25.71 -12.67 5.66
CA PRO A 48 -25.50 -12.76 4.22
C PRO A 48 -24.19 -13.51 3.97
N ALA A 49 -24.24 -14.50 3.07
CA ALA A 49 -23.08 -15.31 2.70
C ALA A 49 -21.88 -14.40 2.40
N SER A 50 -20.81 -14.58 3.18
CA SER A 50 -19.61 -13.76 3.05
C SER A 50 -19.06 -13.84 1.62
N THR A 51 -19.01 -12.71 0.94
CA THR A 51 -18.36 -12.58 -0.38
C THR A 51 -16.83 -12.55 -0.29
N LYS A 52 -16.28 -12.89 0.88
CA LYS A 52 -14.84 -12.83 1.16
C LYS A 52 -14.11 -13.95 0.42
N ALA A 53 -13.09 -13.59 -0.34
CA ALA A 53 -12.25 -14.50 -1.10
C ALA A 53 -10.77 -14.16 -0.90
N THR A 54 -9.95 -15.17 -0.65
CA THR A 54 -8.49 -15.02 -0.61
C THR A 54 -7.89 -15.41 -1.95
N TRP A 55 -6.94 -14.63 -2.43
CA TRP A 55 -6.21 -14.88 -3.68
C TRP A 55 -4.71 -14.88 -3.41
N SER A 56 -3.95 -15.73 -4.08
CA SER A 56 -2.49 -15.71 -3.94
C SER A 56 -1.80 -16.20 -5.19
N GLY A 57 -0.60 -15.70 -5.42
CA GLY A 57 0.25 -16.12 -6.53
C GLY A 57 1.69 -15.63 -6.35
N PRO A 58 2.64 -16.26 -7.06
CA PRO A 58 4.00 -15.77 -7.15
C PRO A 58 4.09 -14.56 -8.09
N TYR A 59 5.19 -13.83 -7.99
CA TYR A 59 5.63 -12.86 -9.00
C TYR A 59 7.14 -12.94 -9.18
N THR A 60 7.63 -12.46 -10.32
CA THR A 60 9.05 -12.27 -10.57
C THR A 60 9.24 -10.85 -11.11
N LEU A 61 9.93 -9.99 -10.36
CA LEU A 61 10.23 -8.63 -10.78
C LEU A 61 11.35 -8.62 -11.82
N ALA A 62 11.08 -7.91 -12.90
CA ALA A 62 12.01 -7.59 -13.97
C ALA A 62 12.17 -6.06 -14.09
N PRO A 63 13.18 -5.56 -14.84
CA PRO A 63 13.32 -4.13 -15.10
C PRO A 63 12.07 -3.59 -15.81
N GLY A 64 11.46 -2.56 -15.23
CA GLY A 64 10.40 -1.78 -15.88
C GLY A 64 10.98 -0.53 -16.55
N THR A 65 10.13 0.20 -17.28
CA THR A 65 10.55 1.43 -17.97
C THR A 65 9.76 2.64 -17.50
N LEU A 66 10.45 3.77 -17.39
CA LEU A 66 9.86 5.10 -17.27
C LEU A 66 10.29 5.88 -18.50
N SER A 67 9.34 6.54 -19.18
CA SER A 67 9.63 7.34 -20.37
C SER A 67 9.41 8.82 -20.07
N ILE A 68 10.43 9.63 -20.38
CA ILE A 68 10.31 11.08 -20.39
C ILE A 68 10.02 11.50 -21.83
N PRO A 69 8.95 12.28 -22.10
CA PRO A 69 8.62 12.71 -23.45
C PRO A 69 9.65 13.74 -23.95
N THR A 70 10.68 13.27 -24.68
CA THR A 70 11.79 14.09 -25.18
C THR A 70 11.44 14.97 -26.37
N GLY A 71 10.25 14.80 -26.97
CA GLY A 71 9.74 15.62 -28.08
C GLY A 71 9.27 17.02 -27.66
N ASN A 72 9.17 17.30 -26.37
CA ASN A 72 8.78 18.61 -25.85
C ASN A 72 9.99 19.32 -25.20
N LYS A 73 10.18 20.60 -25.54
CA LYS A 73 11.22 21.48 -25.02
C LYS A 73 11.17 21.62 -23.49
N ASP A 74 9.98 21.47 -22.90
CA ASP A 74 9.78 21.54 -21.45
C ASP A 74 10.59 20.48 -20.68
N TYR A 75 10.95 19.37 -21.33
CA TYR A 75 11.72 18.28 -20.72
C TYR A 75 13.18 18.19 -21.19
N ALA A 76 13.67 19.17 -21.97
CA ALA A 76 14.99 19.10 -22.60
C ALA A 76 16.17 19.02 -21.60
N GLY A 77 15.96 19.43 -20.35
CA GLY A 77 16.95 19.34 -19.27
C GLY A 77 16.74 18.18 -18.29
N VAL A 78 15.65 17.43 -18.41
CA VAL A 78 15.31 16.37 -17.44
C VAL A 78 16.15 15.14 -17.73
N LYS A 79 16.86 14.67 -16.70
CA LYS A 79 17.66 13.45 -16.74
C LYS A 79 17.03 12.43 -15.81
N GLN A 80 16.77 11.23 -16.33
CA GLN A 80 16.40 10.11 -15.49
C GLN A 80 17.62 9.66 -14.68
N PHE A 81 17.39 9.29 -13.42
CA PHE A 81 18.42 8.63 -12.63
C PHE A 81 18.80 7.29 -13.29
N LYS A 82 20.04 6.87 -13.06
CA LYS A 82 20.51 5.57 -13.57
C LYS A 82 19.88 4.46 -12.74
N ASP A 83 19.36 3.45 -13.43
CA ASP A 83 18.90 2.21 -12.80
C ASP A 83 20.08 1.45 -12.18
N ASP A 84 19.80 0.74 -11.09
CA ASP A 84 20.68 -0.27 -10.50
C ASP A 84 20.07 -1.65 -10.70
N PRO A 85 20.50 -2.42 -11.72
CA PRO A 85 19.87 -3.70 -12.06
C PRO A 85 20.14 -4.78 -11.00
N SER A 86 21.01 -4.54 -10.01
CA SER A 86 21.24 -5.48 -8.91
C SER A 86 20.18 -5.42 -7.82
N LYS A 87 19.36 -4.36 -7.79
CA LYS A 87 18.34 -4.14 -6.78
C LYS A 87 16.94 -4.55 -7.24
N HIS A 88 16.18 -5.12 -6.30
CA HIS A 88 14.76 -5.49 -6.44
C HIS A 88 14.42 -6.33 -7.68
N MET A 89 15.32 -7.23 -8.05
CA MET A 89 15.08 -8.27 -9.05
C MET A 89 14.71 -9.57 -8.37
N GLY A 90 13.87 -10.36 -9.05
CA GLY A 90 13.61 -11.74 -8.66
C GLY A 90 12.26 -11.94 -7.99
N ASP A 91 12.16 -13.04 -7.26
CA ASP A 91 10.87 -13.64 -6.93
C ASP A 91 10.24 -13.08 -5.66
N GLY A 92 8.92 -13.25 -5.56
CA GLY A 92 8.19 -13.04 -4.34
C GLY A 92 6.77 -13.59 -4.41
N LYS A 93 5.96 -13.22 -3.42
CA LYS A 93 4.59 -13.70 -3.27
C LYS A 93 3.63 -12.56 -2.96
N ILE A 94 2.44 -12.64 -3.54
CA ILE A 94 1.30 -11.78 -3.24
C ILE A 94 0.23 -12.61 -2.53
N GLU A 95 -0.42 -12.00 -1.53
CA GLU A 95 -1.64 -12.51 -0.92
C GLU A 95 -2.66 -11.37 -0.81
N LEU A 96 -3.86 -11.58 -1.37
CA LEU A 96 -4.96 -10.63 -1.33
C LEU A 96 -6.17 -11.26 -0.66
N THR A 97 -6.94 -10.42 0.01
CA THR A 97 -8.30 -10.68 0.47
C THR A 97 -9.21 -9.69 -0.23
N VAL A 98 -10.23 -10.21 -0.91
CA VAL A 98 -11.31 -9.43 -1.51
C VAL A 98 -12.54 -9.64 -0.65
N ASP A 99 -13.11 -8.56 -0.11
CA ASP A 99 -14.33 -8.57 0.70
C ASP A 99 -15.35 -7.59 0.09
N GLY A 100 -16.29 -8.15 -0.67
CA GLY A 100 -17.13 -7.35 -1.56
C GLY A 100 -16.27 -6.65 -2.61
N GLU A 101 -16.33 -5.32 -2.63
CA GLU A 101 -15.48 -4.50 -3.51
C GLU A 101 -14.13 -4.14 -2.88
N LYS A 102 -13.90 -4.39 -1.59
CA LYS A 102 -12.66 -3.96 -0.91
C LYS A 102 -11.55 -4.98 -1.10
N VAL A 103 -10.34 -4.49 -1.35
CA VAL A 103 -9.13 -5.32 -1.48
C VAL A 103 -8.11 -4.92 -0.44
N ALA A 104 -7.63 -5.90 0.32
CA ALA A 104 -6.50 -5.75 1.23
C ALA A 104 -5.50 -6.88 0.99
N GLY A 105 -4.21 -6.62 1.08
CA GLY A 105 -3.23 -7.67 0.83
C GLY A 105 -1.81 -7.33 1.27
N THR A 106 -0.91 -8.28 1.04
CA THR A 106 0.51 -8.16 1.35
C THR A 106 1.37 -8.65 0.20
N ILE A 107 2.59 -8.13 0.15
CA ILE A 107 3.67 -8.55 -0.74
C ILE A 107 4.89 -8.86 0.11
N GLU A 108 5.58 -9.96 -0.22
CA GLU A 108 6.87 -10.33 0.34
C GLU A 108 7.83 -10.70 -0.80
N GLY A 109 9.15 -10.71 -0.55
CA GLY A 109 10.18 -11.10 -1.51
C GLY A 109 10.96 -9.91 -2.09
N ALA A 110 11.32 -9.98 -3.36
CA ALA A 110 12.19 -9.00 -4.03
C ALA A 110 11.66 -7.55 -3.99
N ALA A 111 10.34 -7.35 -3.90
CA ALA A 111 9.73 -6.02 -3.74
C ALA A 111 9.99 -5.37 -2.36
N GLY A 112 10.45 -6.15 -1.38
CA GLY A 112 10.39 -5.80 0.03
C GLY A 112 9.00 -6.01 0.64
N PRO A 113 8.87 -6.00 1.99
CA PRO A 113 7.58 -6.16 2.66
C PRO A 113 6.65 -4.98 2.36
N ALA A 114 5.50 -5.26 1.76
CA ALA A 114 4.53 -4.22 1.41
C ALA A 114 3.09 -4.64 1.71
N ILE A 115 2.22 -3.64 1.80
CA ILE A 115 0.77 -3.78 1.92
C ILE A 115 0.09 -3.32 0.63
N ILE A 116 -1.04 -3.93 0.33
CA ILE A 116 -1.91 -3.60 -0.80
C ILE A 116 -3.24 -3.13 -0.25
N GLU A 117 -3.71 -1.98 -0.73
CA GLU A 117 -5.05 -1.47 -0.46
C GLU A 117 -5.69 -1.08 -1.79
N GLY A 118 -6.95 -1.44 -1.97
CA GLY A 118 -7.61 -1.21 -3.25
C GLY A 118 -9.07 -1.62 -3.27
N SER A 119 -9.58 -1.78 -4.49
CA SER A 119 -10.93 -2.23 -4.74
C SER A 119 -11.06 -3.07 -6.01
N VAL A 120 -12.17 -3.80 -6.13
CA VAL A 120 -12.60 -4.41 -7.38
C VAL A 120 -13.51 -3.43 -8.11
N VAL A 121 -13.19 -3.11 -9.36
CA VAL A 121 -13.98 -2.25 -10.23
C VAL A 121 -14.12 -2.96 -11.58
N ASP A 122 -15.36 -3.16 -12.05
CA ASP A 122 -15.65 -3.81 -13.33
C ASP A 122 -14.98 -5.19 -13.52
N GLY A 123 -14.89 -5.98 -12.44
CA GLY A 123 -14.22 -7.29 -12.45
C GLY A 123 -12.69 -7.24 -12.48
N GLU A 124 -12.10 -6.08 -12.20
CA GLU A 124 -10.67 -5.87 -12.12
C GLU A 124 -10.26 -5.46 -10.70
N ILE A 125 -9.32 -6.19 -10.11
CA ILE A 125 -8.64 -5.79 -8.88
C ILE A 125 -7.71 -4.63 -9.21
N ARG A 126 -7.89 -3.50 -8.55
CA ARG A 126 -6.99 -2.34 -8.63
C ARG A 126 -6.54 -1.95 -7.23
N GLY A 127 -5.25 -1.76 -7.04
CA GLY A 127 -4.72 -1.41 -5.72
C GLY A 127 -3.42 -0.62 -5.78
N VAL A 128 -3.15 0.06 -4.67
CA VAL A 128 -1.90 0.76 -4.39
C VAL A 128 -1.05 -0.12 -3.49
N VAL A 129 0.23 -0.22 -3.82
CA VAL A 129 1.25 -0.93 -3.05
C VAL A 129 2.04 0.10 -2.24
N ARG A 130 2.06 -0.06 -0.92
CA ARG A 130 2.83 0.79 0.01
C ARG A 130 3.76 -0.06 0.85
N ARG A 131 4.97 0.42 1.10
CA ARG A 131 5.92 -0.20 2.04
C ARG A 131 5.27 -0.38 3.40
N LYS A 132 5.56 -1.51 4.04
CA LYS A 132 5.06 -1.79 5.40
C LYS A 132 5.75 -0.87 6.42
N ASP A 133 7.05 -0.63 6.25
CA ASP A 133 7.78 0.39 7.00
C ASP A 133 8.29 1.48 6.03
N PRO A 134 7.95 2.77 6.21
CA PRO A 134 8.48 3.83 5.34
C PRO A 134 10.02 3.96 5.39
N LYS A 135 10.70 3.34 6.35
CA LYS A 135 12.16 3.31 6.47
C LYS A 135 12.81 2.12 5.76
N ASP A 136 12.04 1.14 5.29
CA ASP A 136 12.60 0.04 4.51
C ASP A 136 13.01 0.49 3.09
N ASP A 137 13.92 -0.24 2.44
CA ASP A 137 14.33 0.02 1.04
C ASP A 137 13.35 -0.62 0.05
N GLY A 138 12.11 -0.92 0.44
CA GLY A 138 11.13 -1.59 -0.41
C GLY A 138 10.61 -0.70 -1.55
N LEU A 139 9.81 -1.29 -2.42
CA LEU A 139 9.18 -0.58 -3.53
C LEU A 139 7.73 -0.19 -3.22
N THR A 140 7.23 0.80 -3.97
CA THR A 140 5.81 1.25 -3.95
C THR A 140 5.26 1.31 -5.36
N GLY A 141 3.94 1.27 -5.53
CA GLY A 141 3.35 1.37 -6.87
C GLY A 141 1.92 0.86 -6.93
N THR A 142 1.60 0.09 -7.97
CA THR A 142 0.22 -0.33 -8.26
C THR A 142 0.13 -1.78 -8.72
N ILE A 143 -1.01 -2.39 -8.43
CA ILE A 143 -1.44 -3.69 -8.96
C ILE A 143 -2.74 -3.52 -9.73
N ALA A 144 -2.82 -4.16 -10.88
CA ALA A 144 -4.04 -4.24 -11.70
C ALA A 144 -4.18 -5.67 -12.22
N ALA A 145 -5.27 -6.37 -11.87
CA ALA A 145 -5.49 -7.76 -12.28
C ALA A 145 -6.97 -8.04 -12.62
N LYS A 146 -7.21 -8.57 -13.81
CA LYS A 146 -8.55 -8.91 -14.28
C LYS A 146 -8.95 -10.29 -13.76
N ILE A 147 -10.12 -10.37 -13.12
CA ILE A 147 -10.67 -11.62 -12.60
C ILE A 147 -11.30 -12.43 -13.74
N ALA A 148 -10.96 -13.71 -13.81
CA ALA A 148 -11.50 -14.70 -14.74
C ALA A 148 -11.82 -15.99 -13.97
N GLY A 149 -12.97 -16.04 -13.30
CA GLY A 149 -13.39 -17.20 -12.52
C GLY A 149 -12.54 -17.40 -11.27
N ALA A 150 -11.72 -18.45 -11.25
CA ALA A 150 -10.84 -18.80 -10.12
C ALA A 150 -9.40 -18.26 -10.27
N SER A 151 -9.09 -17.60 -11.39
CA SER A 151 -7.81 -16.94 -11.63
C SER A 151 -8.00 -15.43 -11.82
N ALA A 152 -6.95 -14.66 -11.53
CA ALA A 152 -6.85 -13.26 -11.89
C ALA A 152 -5.48 -12.98 -12.47
N GLU A 153 -5.43 -12.35 -13.65
CA GLU A 153 -4.20 -12.08 -14.38
C GLU A 153 -3.97 -10.59 -14.51
N GLY A 154 -2.72 -10.15 -14.34
CA GLY A 154 -2.46 -8.73 -14.20
C GLY A 154 -1.01 -8.33 -14.26
N THR A 155 -0.79 -7.09 -13.85
CA THR A 155 0.53 -6.48 -13.74
C THR A 155 0.73 -5.88 -12.35
N LEU A 156 1.97 -5.92 -11.91
CA LEU A 156 2.49 -5.24 -10.73
C LEU A 156 3.55 -4.27 -11.22
N ASN A 157 3.34 -2.97 -11.00
CA ASN A 157 4.28 -1.91 -11.40
C ASN A 157 4.77 -1.22 -10.14
N LEU A 158 6.08 -1.21 -9.92
CA LEU A 158 6.70 -0.76 -8.69
C LEU A 158 7.89 0.15 -8.96
N ALA A 159 8.15 1.07 -8.05
CA ALA A 159 9.30 1.96 -8.08
C ALA A 159 9.82 2.26 -6.67
N ASP A 160 11.10 2.60 -6.61
CA ASP A 160 11.71 3.15 -5.39
C ASP A 160 11.28 4.61 -5.19
N GLY A 161 11.62 5.18 -4.03
CA GLY A 161 11.23 6.55 -3.68
C GLY A 161 11.76 7.63 -4.63
N THR A 162 12.81 7.34 -5.41
CA THR A 162 13.37 8.26 -6.41
C THR A 162 12.95 7.96 -7.84
N THR A 163 12.25 6.84 -8.06
CA THR A 163 11.89 6.32 -9.39
C THR A 163 13.12 6.06 -10.29
N ALA A 164 14.30 5.92 -9.70
CA ALA A 164 15.51 5.48 -10.39
C ALA A 164 15.43 3.99 -10.73
N ILE A 165 14.78 3.23 -9.85
CA ILE A 165 14.59 1.78 -9.93
C ILE A 165 13.11 1.56 -10.19
N VAL A 166 12.77 1.12 -11.41
CA VAL A 166 11.40 0.76 -11.79
C VAL A 166 11.36 -0.72 -12.12
N ARG A 167 10.38 -1.42 -11.58
CA ARG A 167 10.23 -2.86 -11.65
C ARG A 167 8.82 -3.24 -12.04
N GLU A 168 8.69 -4.25 -12.87
CA GLU A 168 7.40 -4.77 -13.30
C GLU A 168 7.37 -6.29 -13.17
N ALA A 169 6.18 -6.83 -12.93
CA ALA A 169 5.90 -8.25 -13.01
C ALA A 169 4.54 -8.49 -13.65
N LYS A 170 4.45 -9.52 -14.48
CA LYS A 170 3.17 -10.16 -14.78
C LYS A 170 2.80 -11.07 -13.62
N ILE A 171 1.54 -11.07 -13.23
CA ILE A 171 1.06 -11.84 -12.10
C ILE A 171 -0.13 -12.71 -12.52
N THR A 172 -0.20 -13.89 -11.92
CA THR A 172 -1.36 -14.77 -11.97
C THR A 172 -1.69 -15.15 -10.52
N LEU A 173 -2.85 -14.73 -10.05
CA LEU A 173 -3.36 -15.02 -8.72
C LEU A 173 -4.44 -16.09 -8.83
N THR A 174 -4.41 -17.05 -7.93
CA THR A 174 -5.44 -18.10 -7.83
C THR A 174 -6.26 -17.88 -6.58
N LYS A 175 -7.58 -17.98 -6.72
CA LYS A 175 -8.51 -17.97 -5.59
C LYS A 175 -8.29 -19.23 -4.74
N LYS A 176 -8.04 -19.05 -3.45
CA LYS A 176 -7.91 -20.13 -2.46
C LYS A 176 -9.27 -20.62 -1.99
#